data_AF-A0AAN9G4P9-F1
#
_entry.id   AF-A0AAN9G4P9-F1
#
_cell.length_a   1.000
_cell.length_b   1.000
_cell.length_c   1.000
_cell.angle_alpha   90.00
_cell.angle_beta   90.00
_cell.angle_gamma   90.00
#
_symmetry.space_group_name_H-M   'P 1'
#
loop_
_entity.id
_entity.type
_entity.pdbx_description
1 polymer ?
#
loop_
_entity_poly.entity_id
_entity_poly.type
_entity_poly.pdbx_seq_one_letter_code
_entity_poly.pdbx_strand_id
1 'polypeptide(L)'
;MKMLSAKRKSSVCCAECREEIRAGKDWVRLAGQQVYHVTCFACSQCGVQFANGALFILRNGRPVCQMHFSDSPEQQAGRVAARRVKRTRTQFTEQQYRALQRYFRDGTNPDGRRLQTIASELGLVKRHVQVWFQNNRARQKKLAESRHG
;
A
#
# COMPACT_ATOMS: atom_id res chain seq x y z
N MET A 1 14.92 -50.35 8.30
CA MET A 1 15.14 -48.89 8.30
C MET A 1 13.86 -48.21 7.83
N LYS A 2 13.09 -47.59 8.74
CA LYS A 2 11.84 -46.89 8.37
C LYS A 2 12.18 -45.42 8.11
N MET A 3 12.23 -45.04 6.83
CA MET A 3 12.31 -43.63 6.42
C MET A 3 10.97 -42.98 6.72
N LEU A 4 10.87 -42.21 7.81
CA LEU A 4 9.70 -41.42 8.11
C LEU A 4 9.63 -40.26 7.12
N SER A 5 8.59 -40.29 6.30
CA SER A 5 8.25 -39.27 5.30
C SER A 5 8.20 -37.88 5.94
N ALA A 6 9.06 -36.97 5.48
CA ALA A 6 9.07 -35.59 5.93
C ALA A 6 7.73 -34.94 5.54
N LYS A 7 6.95 -34.51 6.54
CA LYS A 7 5.73 -33.72 6.36
C LYS A 7 6.07 -32.48 5.52
N ARG A 8 5.62 -32.44 4.26
CA ARG A 8 5.72 -31.26 3.40
C ARG A 8 4.95 -30.12 4.07
N LYS A 9 5.66 -29.16 4.65
CA LYS A 9 5.07 -27.86 5.01
C LYS A 9 4.45 -27.30 3.73
N SER A 10 3.19 -26.91 3.78
CA SER A 10 2.50 -26.28 2.64
C SER A 10 3.21 -24.97 2.30
N SER A 11 4.15 -25.03 1.36
CA SER A 11 4.88 -23.87 0.89
C SER A 11 3.96 -23.01 0.03
N VAL A 12 3.91 -21.71 0.32
CA VAL A 12 3.19 -20.75 -0.53
C VAL A 12 4.13 -20.38 -1.67
N CYS A 13 3.70 -20.54 -2.91
CA CYS A 13 4.52 -20.21 -4.09
C CYS A 13 4.00 -18.97 -4.82
N CYS A 14 4.90 -18.26 -5.48
CA CYS A 14 4.54 -17.16 -6.37
C CYS A 14 3.83 -17.69 -7.61
N ALA A 15 2.67 -17.12 -7.95
CA ALA A 15 1.88 -17.55 -9.11
C ALA A 15 2.52 -17.22 -10.48
N GLU A 16 3.50 -16.31 -10.55
CA GLU A 16 4.19 -15.97 -11.81
C GLU A 16 5.51 -16.75 -11.96
N CYS A 17 6.46 -16.63 -11.01
CA CYS A 17 7.77 -17.31 -11.11
C CYS A 17 7.78 -18.74 -10.57
N ARG A 18 6.72 -19.17 -9.86
CA ARG A 18 6.57 -20.51 -9.24
C ARG A 18 7.57 -20.84 -8.14
N GLU A 19 8.44 -19.90 -7.76
CA GLU A 19 9.34 -20.04 -6.62
C GLU A 19 8.59 -19.94 -5.29
N GLU A 20 9.12 -20.60 -4.27
CA GLU A 20 8.59 -20.55 -2.90
C GLU A 20 8.77 -19.15 -2.28
N ILE A 21 7.71 -18.63 -1.66
CA ILE A 21 7.73 -17.39 -0.88
C ILE A 21 8.41 -17.65 0.46
N ARG A 22 9.56 -17.02 0.68
CA ARG A 22 10.32 -17.11 1.93
C ARG A 22 9.76 -16.12 2.94
N ALA A 23 9.03 -16.65 3.92
CA ALA A 23 8.50 -15.85 5.03
C ALA A 23 9.60 -14.99 5.69
N GLY A 24 9.34 -13.69 5.82
CA GLY A 24 10.25 -12.71 6.42
C GLY A 24 11.32 -12.13 5.49
N LYS A 25 11.51 -12.67 4.28
CA LYS A 25 12.43 -12.10 3.27
C LYS A 25 11.69 -11.56 2.05
N ASP A 26 10.65 -12.27 1.62
CA ASP A 26 9.95 -11.92 0.39
C ASP A 26 8.73 -11.04 0.66
N TRP A 27 8.70 -9.89 -0.01
CA TRP A 27 7.55 -9.02 -0.04
C TRP A 27 6.56 -9.53 -1.09
N VAL A 28 5.31 -9.69 -0.68
CA VAL A 28 4.28 -10.27 -1.52
C VAL A 28 3.11 -9.34 -1.78
N ARG A 29 2.48 -9.55 -2.94
CA ARG A 29 1.17 -9.04 -3.31
C ARG A 29 0.19 -10.20 -3.26
N LEU A 30 -0.95 -9.98 -2.62
CA LEU A 30 -2.09 -10.86 -2.69
C LEU A 30 -3.08 -10.31 -3.70
N ALA A 31 -3.50 -11.12 -4.68
CA ALA A 31 -4.53 -10.77 -5.64
C ALA A 31 -5.48 -11.95 -5.82
N GLY A 32 -6.73 -11.78 -5.37
CA GLY A 32 -7.67 -12.90 -5.25
C GLY A 32 -7.11 -13.97 -4.30
N GLN A 33 -7.00 -15.21 -4.80
CA GLN A 33 -6.47 -16.37 -4.06
C GLN A 33 -4.99 -16.65 -4.37
N GLN A 34 -4.31 -15.74 -5.08
CA GLN A 34 -2.94 -15.96 -5.57
C GLN A 34 -1.96 -14.99 -4.92
N VAL A 35 -0.75 -15.50 -4.67
CA VAL A 35 0.35 -14.76 -4.06
C VAL A 35 1.42 -14.52 -5.12
N TYR A 36 1.97 -13.32 -5.15
CA TYR A 36 3.03 -12.94 -6.09
C TYR A 36 4.13 -12.23 -5.32
N HIS A 37 5.39 -12.39 -5.75
CA HIS A 37 6.40 -11.42 -5.35
C HIS A 37 5.99 -10.03 -5.82
N VAL A 38 6.36 -8.99 -5.05
CA VAL A 38 6.14 -7.60 -5.48
C VAL A 38 6.75 -7.34 -6.86
N THR A 39 7.90 -7.95 -7.16
CA THR A 39 8.58 -7.81 -8.45
C THR A 39 7.86 -8.55 -9.58
N CYS A 40 7.25 -9.69 -9.28
CA CYS A 40 6.51 -10.51 -10.22
C CYS A 40 5.07 -10.03 -10.46
N PHE A 41 4.57 -9.11 -9.62
CA PHE A 41 3.23 -8.53 -9.78
C PHE A 41 3.27 -7.38 -10.79
N ALA A 42 3.27 -7.75 -12.07
CA ALA A 42 3.39 -6.84 -13.21
C ALA A 42 2.42 -7.21 -14.34
N CYS A 43 2.04 -6.23 -15.16
CA CYS A 43 1.12 -6.46 -16.25
C CYS A 43 1.65 -7.52 -17.22
N SER A 44 0.90 -8.59 -17.46
CA SER A 44 1.34 -9.68 -18.35
C SER A 44 1.50 -9.28 -19.82
N GLN A 45 0.98 -8.12 -20.23
CA GLN A 45 1.11 -7.60 -21.60
C GLN A 45 2.27 -6.63 -21.78
N CYS A 46 2.58 -5.79 -20.78
CA CYS A 46 3.63 -4.77 -20.91
C CYS A 46 4.73 -4.80 -19.85
N GLY A 47 4.67 -5.72 -18.89
CA GLY A 47 5.65 -5.86 -17.82
C GLY A 47 5.65 -4.73 -16.78
N VAL A 48 4.76 -3.74 -16.88
CA VAL A 48 4.71 -2.63 -15.91
C VAL A 48 4.28 -3.14 -14.53
N GLN A 49 5.09 -2.87 -13.52
CA GLN A 49 4.77 -3.13 -12.12
C GLN A 49 3.68 -2.18 -11.59
N PHE A 50 2.79 -2.73 -10.78
CA PHE A 50 1.66 -1.97 -10.22
C PHE A 50 2.09 -1.15 -9.00
N ALA A 51 1.89 0.16 -9.07
CA ALA A 51 1.98 1.03 -7.89
C ALA A 51 0.92 0.67 -6.84
N ASN A 52 1.14 1.07 -5.58
CA ASN A 52 0.16 0.88 -4.51
C ASN A 52 -1.18 1.55 -4.88
N GLY A 53 -2.25 0.76 -4.87
CA GLY A 53 -3.59 1.22 -5.25
C GLY A 53 -3.82 1.39 -6.76
N ALA A 54 -2.93 0.88 -7.61
CA ALA A 54 -3.18 0.81 -9.05
C ALA A 54 -4.32 -0.18 -9.36
N LEU A 55 -5.16 0.17 -10.35
CA LEU A 55 -6.21 -0.71 -10.84
C LEU A 55 -5.63 -1.75 -11.80
N PHE A 56 -6.11 -2.97 -11.66
CA PHE A 56 -5.76 -4.11 -12.50
C PHE A 56 -6.93 -5.09 -12.54
N ILE A 57 -6.88 -6.03 -13.48
CA ILE A 57 -7.72 -7.23 -13.46
C ILE A 57 -6.85 -8.48 -13.46
N LEU A 58 -7.40 -9.62 -13.05
CA LEU A 58 -6.73 -10.91 -13.19
C LEU A 58 -7.35 -11.68 -14.37
N ARG A 59 -6.58 -11.90 -15.44
CA ARG A 59 -6.94 -12.84 -16.52
C ARG A 59 -6.15 -14.12 -16.32
N ASN A 60 -6.83 -15.25 -16.06
CA ASN A 60 -6.19 -16.54 -15.82
C ASN A 60 -5.09 -16.51 -14.75
N GLY A 61 -5.30 -15.76 -13.66
CA GLY A 61 -4.29 -15.59 -12.62
C GLY A 61 -3.11 -14.71 -12.99
N ARG A 62 -3.19 -13.94 -14.08
CA ARG A 62 -2.15 -12.99 -14.48
C ARG A 62 -2.69 -11.57 -14.44
N PRO A 63 -2.04 -10.62 -13.74
CA PRO A 63 -2.54 -9.27 -13.64
C PRO A 63 -2.36 -8.51 -14.95
N VAL A 64 -3.39 -7.76 -15.35
CA VAL A 64 -3.42 -6.92 -16.56
C VAL A 64 -3.79 -5.50 -16.15
N CYS A 65 -3.04 -4.50 -16.64
CA CYS A 65 -3.30 -3.11 -16.30
C CYS A 65 -4.52 -2.55 -17.02
N GLN A 66 -5.06 -1.45 -16.50
CA GLN A 66 -6.24 -0.80 -17.05
C GLN A 66 -6.11 -0.46 -18.55
N MET A 67 -4.90 -0.15 -19.04
CA MET A 67 -4.66 0.13 -20.46
C MET A 67 -4.87 -1.09 -21.36
N HIS A 68 -4.54 -2.28 -20.85
CA HIS A 68 -4.48 -3.55 -21.58
C HIS A 68 -5.69 -4.46 -21.35
N PHE A 69 -6.59 -4.06 -20.45
CA PHE A 69 -7.85 -4.77 -20.22
C PHE A 69 -8.93 -4.37 -21.24
N SER A 70 -8.87 -3.14 -21.75
CA SER A 70 -9.92 -2.56 -22.58
C SER A 70 -9.74 -2.91 -24.07
N ASP A 71 -9.79 -4.19 -24.43
CA ASP A 71 -9.78 -4.67 -25.82
C ASP A 71 -11.18 -4.58 -26.48
N SER A 72 -11.90 -3.46 -26.31
CA SER A 72 -13.03 -3.10 -27.18
C SER A 72 -12.71 -1.79 -27.91
N PRO A 73 -12.65 -1.79 -29.26
CA PRO A 73 -12.26 -0.62 -30.06
C PRO A 73 -13.26 0.55 -29.95
N GLU A 74 -14.48 0.34 -29.44
CA GLU A 74 -15.53 1.36 -29.38
C GLU A 74 -15.40 2.36 -28.21
N GLN A 75 -14.54 2.09 -27.23
CA GLN A 75 -14.50 2.85 -25.96
C GLN A 75 -13.26 3.74 -25.81
N GLN A 76 -12.51 3.97 -26.90
CA GLN A 76 -11.28 4.79 -26.89
C GLN A 76 -11.55 6.27 -26.58
N ALA A 77 -12.75 6.80 -26.88
CA ALA A 77 -13.09 8.21 -26.69
C ALA A 77 -13.32 8.64 -25.22
N GLY A 78 -13.60 7.70 -24.31
CA GLY A 78 -13.84 8.00 -22.88
C GLY A 78 -12.59 7.96 -21.99
N ARG A 79 -11.43 7.55 -22.54
CA ARG A 79 -10.24 7.12 -21.76
C ARG A 79 -9.43 8.25 -21.11
N VAL A 80 -9.68 9.51 -21.43
CA VAL A 80 -8.94 10.62 -20.81
C VAL A 80 -9.47 10.93 -19.40
N ALA A 81 -10.76 10.69 -19.13
CA ALA A 81 -11.40 11.04 -17.85
C ALA A 81 -11.10 10.03 -16.72
N ALA A 82 -10.99 8.74 -17.02
CA ALA A 82 -10.71 7.71 -16.01
C ALA A 82 -9.25 7.71 -15.50
N ARG A 83 -8.34 8.47 -16.15
CA ARG A 83 -6.91 8.56 -15.77
C ARG A 83 -6.67 9.30 -14.46
N ARG A 84 -7.64 10.01 -13.88
CA ARG A 84 -7.42 10.79 -12.65
C ARG A 84 -8.66 10.87 -11.76
N VAL A 85 -8.89 9.83 -10.96
CA VAL A 85 -9.34 10.03 -9.57
C VAL A 85 -8.41 9.27 -8.63
N LYS A 86 -7.10 9.46 -8.79
CA LYS A 86 -6.20 9.26 -7.63
C LYS A 86 -6.59 10.34 -6.64
N ARG A 87 -7.06 9.96 -5.45
CA ARG A 87 -7.34 10.91 -4.37
C ARG A 87 -6.12 11.83 -4.23
N THR A 88 -6.31 13.13 -4.47
CA THR A 88 -5.22 14.10 -4.37
C THR A 88 -4.64 14.00 -2.97
N ARG A 89 -3.33 13.75 -2.89
CA ARG A 89 -2.66 13.69 -1.59
C ARG A 89 -2.76 15.07 -0.96
N THR A 90 -3.39 15.16 0.20
CA THR A 90 -3.39 16.37 1.01
C THR A 90 -1.94 16.73 1.34
N GLN A 91 -1.50 17.92 0.91
CA GLN A 91 -0.21 18.48 1.30
C GLN A 91 -0.45 19.46 2.45
N PHE A 92 0.33 19.33 3.51
CA PHE A 92 0.36 20.31 4.58
C PHE A 92 1.38 21.38 4.22
N THR A 93 1.08 22.64 4.55
CA THR A 93 2.08 23.71 4.47
C THR A 93 3.19 23.46 5.49
N GLU A 94 4.34 24.09 5.29
CA GLU A 94 5.47 24.01 6.23
C GLU A 94 5.07 24.46 7.64
N GLN A 95 4.29 25.54 7.75
CA GLN A 95 3.78 26.03 9.03
C GLN A 95 2.85 25.02 9.72
N GLN A 96 1.92 24.40 8.97
CA GLN A 96 1.03 23.36 9.48
C GLN A 96 1.84 22.15 9.97
N TYR A 97 2.88 21.75 9.22
CA TYR A 97 3.74 20.63 9.59
C TYR A 97 4.52 20.92 10.89
N ARG A 98 5.15 22.10 11.02
CA ARG A 98 5.86 22.52 12.24
C ARG A 98 4.93 22.53 13.46
N ALA A 99 3.71 23.03 13.31
CA ALA A 99 2.73 23.02 14.38
C ALA A 99 2.33 21.59 14.79
N LEU A 100 2.06 20.71 13.83
CA LEU A 100 1.77 19.30 14.09
C LEU A 100 2.94 18.60 14.81
N GLN A 101 4.19 18.89 14.44
CA GLN A 101 5.37 18.38 15.14
C GLN A 101 5.47 18.89 16.59
N ARG A 102 5.16 20.16 16.84
CA ARG A 102 5.09 20.71 18.21
C ARG A 102 4.05 19.95 19.04
N TYR A 103 2.83 19.81 18.53
CA TYR A 103 1.78 19.05 19.22
C TYR A 103 2.17 17.58 19.46
N PHE A 104 2.88 16.96 18.52
CA PHE A 104 3.35 15.58 18.67
C PHE A 104 4.38 15.41 19.79
N ARG A 105 5.25 16.41 20.01
CA ARG A 105 6.20 16.41 21.14
C ARG A 105 5.48 16.50 22.48
N ASP A 106 4.42 17.30 22.54
CA ASP A 106 3.62 17.50 23.76
C ASP A 106 2.73 16.28 24.06
N GLY A 107 2.36 15.50 23.04
CA GLY A 107 1.64 14.25 23.20
C GLY A 107 1.44 13.49 21.88
N THR A 108 1.79 12.20 21.86
CA THR A 108 1.76 11.37 20.64
C THR A 108 0.38 10.76 20.34
N ASN A 109 -0.54 10.79 21.31
CA ASN A 109 -1.90 10.25 21.21
C ASN A 109 -2.97 11.23 21.74
N PRO A 110 -3.20 12.34 21.04
CA PRO A 110 -4.24 13.30 21.41
C PRO A 110 -5.64 12.68 21.28
N ASP A 111 -6.52 13.01 22.23
CA ASP A 111 -7.92 12.59 22.22
C ASP A 111 -8.75 13.28 21.12
N GLY A 112 -10.02 12.89 21.00
CA GLY A 112 -10.93 13.42 19.99
C GLY A 112 -11.22 14.92 20.08
N ARG A 113 -11.17 15.52 21.27
CA ARG A 113 -11.36 16.97 21.49
C ARG A 113 -10.10 17.72 21.12
N ARG A 114 -8.95 17.28 21.61
CA ARG A 114 -7.62 17.83 21.28
C ARG A 114 -7.37 17.80 19.77
N LEU A 115 -7.74 16.72 19.08
CA LEU A 115 -7.67 16.63 17.62
C LEU A 115 -8.55 17.66 16.91
N GLN A 116 -9.74 17.96 17.43
CA GLN A 116 -10.64 18.97 16.85
C GLN A 116 -10.08 20.39 17.03
N THR A 117 -9.49 20.68 18.20
CA THR A 117 -8.81 21.96 18.46
C THR A 117 -7.66 22.18 17.48
N ILE A 118 -6.74 21.20 17.36
CA ILE A 118 -5.60 21.27 16.44
C ILE A 118 -6.08 21.42 14.98
N ALA A 119 -7.14 20.71 14.60
CA ALA A 119 -7.72 20.80 13.26
C ALA A 119 -8.25 22.21 12.97
N SER A 120 -8.96 22.80 13.92
CA SER A 120 -9.54 24.14 13.78
C SER A 120 -8.47 25.22 13.71
N GLU A 121 -7.44 25.14 14.55
CA GLU A 121 -6.30 26.08 14.55
C GLU A 121 -5.48 26.04 13.26
N LEU A 122 -5.32 24.86 12.65
CA LEU A 122 -4.51 24.67 11.44
C LEU A 122 -5.31 24.81 10.14
N GLY A 123 -6.62 25.03 10.22
CA GLY A 123 -7.51 25.03 9.06
C GLY A 123 -7.57 23.68 8.35
N LEU A 124 -7.46 22.59 9.11
CA LEU A 124 -7.43 21.21 8.60
C LEU A 124 -8.71 20.46 8.99
N VAL A 125 -9.04 19.43 8.21
CA VAL A 125 -10.08 18.47 8.60
C VAL A 125 -9.56 17.57 9.72
N LYS A 126 -10.35 17.31 10.75
CA LYS A 126 -9.99 16.43 11.89
C LYS A 126 -9.39 15.09 11.46
N ARG A 127 -9.92 14.49 10.39
CA ARG A 127 -9.40 13.24 9.83
C ARG A 127 -7.95 13.39 9.32
N HIS A 128 -7.58 14.51 8.71
CA HIS A 128 -6.20 14.74 8.25
C HIS A 128 -5.22 14.80 9.43
N VAL A 129 -5.60 15.49 10.51
CA VAL A 129 -4.81 15.55 11.75
C VAL A 129 -4.69 14.15 12.36
N GLN A 130 -5.80 13.43 12.51
CA GLN A 130 -5.82 12.06 13.03
C GLN A 130 -4.90 11.13 12.23
N VAL A 131 -5.00 11.13 10.90
CA VAL A 131 -4.17 10.31 10.02
C VAL A 131 -2.69 10.71 10.12
N TRP A 132 -2.39 12.00 10.26
CA TRP A 132 -1.02 12.47 10.45
C TRP A 132 -0.43 11.90 11.75
N PHE A 133 -1.15 11.96 12.88
CA PHE A 133 -0.68 11.41 14.16
C PHE A 133 -0.49 9.88 14.10
N GLN A 134 -1.42 9.16 13.45
CA GLN A 134 -1.30 7.71 13.24
C GLN A 134 -0.05 7.37 12.41
N ASN A 135 0.16 8.07 11.30
CA ASN A 135 1.33 7.86 10.43
C ASN A 135 2.64 8.19 11.15
N ASN A 136 2.65 9.24 11.97
CA ASN A 136 3.86 9.66 12.67
C ASN A 136 4.23 8.68 13.79
N ARG A 137 3.24 8.15 14.54
CA ARG A 137 3.47 7.03 15.48
C ARG A 137 3.98 5.78 14.79
N ALA A 138 3.40 5.41 13.63
CA ALA A 138 3.86 4.27 12.86
C ALA A 138 5.32 4.44 12.41
N ARG A 139 5.72 5.67 12.03
CA ARG A 139 7.11 5.99 11.69
C ARG A 139 8.04 5.93 12.90
N GLN A 140 7.62 6.45 14.06
CA GLN A 140 8.39 6.38 15.30
C GLN A 140 8.65 4.92 15.72
N LYS A 141 7.62 4.07 15.66
CA LYS A 141 7.75 2.63 15.95
C LYS A 141 8.77 1.95 15.04
N LYS A 142 8.69 2.20 13.72
CA LYS A 142 9.67 1.66 12.76
C LYS A 142 11.10 2.09 13.06
N LEU A 143 11.33 3.36 13.40
CA LEU A 143 12.67 3.85 13.75
C LEU A 143 13.21 3.21 15.04
N ALA A 144 12.35 2.92 16.01
CA ALA A 144 12.75 2.21 17.22
C ALA A 144 13.09 0.74 16.94
N GLU A 145 12.31 0.06 16.09
CA GLU A 145 12.55 -1.33 15.67
C GLU A 145 13.86 -1.47 14.86
N SER A 146 14.16 -0.52 13.96
CA SER A 146 15.38 -0.55 13.14
C SER A 146 16.68 -0.26 13.92
N ARG A 147 16.60 0.23 15.16
CA ARG A 147 17.78 0.47 16.03
C ARG A 147 18.18 -0.74 16.87
N HIS A 148 17.34 -1.77 16.93
CA HIS A 148 17.57 -2.98 17.72
C HIS A 148 17.96 -4.20 16.86
N GLY A 149 18.41 -3.95 15.62
CA GLY A 149 18.86 -4.97 14.67
C GLY A 149 20.29 -4.75 14.25
#